data_AF-F7NLX1-F1
#
_entry.id   AF-F7NLX1-F1
#
_cell.length_a   1.000
_cell.length_b   1.000
_cell.length_c   1.000
_cell.angle_alpha   90.00
_cell.angle_beta   90.00
_cell.angle_gamma   90.00
#
_symmetry.space_group_name_H-M   'P 1'
#
loop_
_entity.id
_entity.type
_entity.pdbx_description
1 polymer ?
#
loop_
_entity_poly.entity_id
_entity_poly.type
_entity_poly.pdbx_seq_one_letter_code
_entity_poly.pdbx_strand_id
1 'polypeptide(L)'
;MHSSFLKWVNERKRQLEDSIISTEKINVVANNTNPSVTVDYSSYCCLGRVSVWQSGLMDAEILHFASENRLLFEHHQLVGSPDFDALLKQFFKIMVTGKRIG
;
A
#
# COMPACT_ATOMS: atom_id res chain seq x y z
N MET A 1 -3.90 -8.96 -11.84
CA MET A 1 -4.00 -7.97 -10.76
C MET A 1 -2.80 -8.01 -9.84
N HIS A 2 -2.63 -9.08 -9.06
CA HIS A 2 -1.51 -9.16 -8.11
C HIS A 2 -0.11 -9.11 -8.77
N SER A 3 0.06 -9.75 -9.93
CA SER A 3 1.32 -9.69 -10.71
C SER A 3 1.61 -8.28 -11.24
N SER A 4 0.58 -7.58 -11.73
CA SER A 4 0.66 -6.18 -12.17
C SER A 4 1.02 -5.26 -11.00
N PHE A 5 0.41 -5.48 -9.83
CA PHE A 5 0.73 -4.73 -8.62
C PHE A 5 2.16 -4.99 -8.15
N LEU A 6 2.61 -6.26 -8.12
CA LEU A 6 3.98 -6.60 -7.74
C LEU A 6 5.01 -5.94 -8.66
N LYS A 7 4.75 -5.92 -9.98
CA LYS A 7 5.58 -5.21 -10.95
C LYS A 7 5.64 -3.72 -10.62
N TRP A 8 4.49 -3.10 -10.40
CA TRP A 8 4.38 -1.69 -10.04
C TRP A 8 5.14 -1.35 -8.74
N VAL A 9 5.05 -2.20 -7.70
CA VAL A 9 5.80 -2.03 -6.44
C VAL A 9 7.30 -2.04 -6.72
N ASN A 10 7.78 -3.00 -7.50
CA ASN A 10 9.21 -3.14 -7.81
C ASN A 10 9.75 -1.95 -8.62
N GLU A 11 8.95 -1.40 -9.54
CA GLU A 11 9.31 -0.21 -10.31
C GLU A 11 9.37 1.06 -9.46
N ARG A 12 8.52 1.16 -8.43
CA ARG A 12 8.40 2.34 -7.56
C ARG A 12 9.24 2.31 -6.30
N LYS A 13 9.75 1.14 -5.89
CA LYS A 13 10.52 0.98 -4.65
C LYS A 13 11.60 2.06 -4.49
N ARG A 14 12.38 2.30 -5.55
CA ARG A 14 13.46 3.30 -5.56
C ARG A 14 12.94 4.74 -5.39
N GLN A 15 11.81 5.07 -6.01
CA GLN A 15 11.21 6.41 -5.92
C GLN A 15 10.61 6.69 -4.53
N LEU A 16 10.11 5.65 -3.85
CA LEU A 16 9.56 5.75 -2.50
C LEU A 16 10.66 5.94 -1.45
N GLU A 17 11.80 5.26 -1.62
CA GLU A 17 12.97 5.42 -0.76
C GLU A 17 13.49 6.87 -0.75
N ASP A 18 13.48 7.54 -1.91
CA ASP A 18 13.82 8.97 -2.02
C ASP A 18 12.82 9.89 -1.28
N SER A 19 11.62 9.39 -0.98
CA SER A 19 10.51 10.13 -0.35
C SER A 19 10.33 9.85 1.14
N ILE A 20 11.35 9.32 1.82
CA ILE A 20 11.37 8.89 3.24
C ILE A 20 10.48 7.68 3.58
N ILE A 21 9.91 7.03 2.57
CA ILE A 21 9.08 5.85 2.74
C ILE A 21 9.92 4.61 2.44
N SER A 22 10.11 3.77 3.45
CA SER A 22 10.76 2.49 3.30
C SER A 22 9.74 1.42 2.90
N THR A 23 10.11 0.57 1.94
CA THR A 23 9.36 -0.66 1.66
C THR A 23 9.96 -1.79 2.48
N GLU A 24 9.29 -2.15 3.57
CA GLU A 24 9.81 -3.08 4.58
C GLU A 24 9.72 -4.53 4.13
N LYS A 25 8.54 -4.94 3.65
CA LYS A 25 8.27 -6.35 3.34
C LYS A 25 7.30 -6.48 2.20
N ILE A 26 7.66 -7.32 1.23
CA ILE A 26 6.77 -7.77 0.16
C ILE A 26 6.49 -9.25 0.41
N ASN A 27 5.26 -9.58 0.80
CA ASN A 27 4.79 -10.94 0.97
C ASN A 27 3.98 -11.34 -0.25
N VAL A 28 4.38 -12.40 -0.95
CA VAL A 28 3.63 -12.97 -2.07
C VAL A 28 3.15 -14.36 -1.67
N VAL A 29 1.84 -14.58 -1.65
CA VAL A 29 1.26 -15.89 -1.29
C VAL A 29 0.60 -16.48 -2.53
N ALA A 30 1.07 -17.67 -2.94
CA ALA A 30 0.61 -18.35 -4.15
C ALA A 30 -0.74 -19.08 -3.99
N ASN A 31 -1.20 -19.31 -2.75
CA ASN A 31 -2.38 -20.12 -2.47
C ASN A 31 -3.66 -19.30 -2.24
N ASN A 32 -4.76 -19.77 -2.83
CA ASN A 32 -6.06 -19.12 -3.04
C ASN A 32 -6.86 -18.68 -1.78
N THR A 33 -6.26 -18.66 -0.60
CA THR A 33 -6.92 -18.33 0.68
C THR A 33 -6.39 -17.05 1.34
N ASN A 34 -5.47 -16.32 0.71
CA ASN A 34 -4.80 -15.14 1.30
C ASN A 34 -4.62 -13.98 0.30
N PRO A 35 -4.32 -12.74 0.76
CA PRO A 35 -3.88 -11.69 -0.15
C PRO A 35 -2.69 -12.22 -0.95
N SER A 36 -2.77 -12.04 -2.26
CA SER A 36 -1.78 -12.57 -3.20
C SER A 36 -0.48 -11.81 -3.12
N VAL A 37 -0.57 -10.51 -2.83
CA VAL A 37 0.56 -9.64 -2.56
C VAL A 37 0.18 -8.71 -1.42
N THR A 38 0.98 -8.68 -0.37
CA THR A 38 0.91 -7.67 0.69
C THR A 38 2.24 -6.94 0.75
N VAL A 39 2.18 -5.62 0.77
CA VAL A 39 3.36 -4.76 0.92
C VAL A 39 3.22 -3.91 2.16
N ASP A 40 4.22 -4.02 3.02
CA ASP A 40 4.36 -3.20 4.21
C ASP A 40 5.31 -2.04 3.91
N TYR A 41 4.86 -0.84 4.26
CA TYR A 41 5.59 0.41 4.14
C TYR A 41 5.79 1.01 5.53
N SER A 42 6.91 1.67 5.74
CA SER A 42 7.18 2.44 6.95
C SER A 42 7.62 3.86 6.58
N SER A 43 7.40 4.79 7.51
CA SER A 43 7.88 6.16 7.46
C SER A 43 8.25 6.58 8.89
N TYR A 44 8.65 7.83 9.09
CA TYR A 44 9.05 8.32 10.42
C TYR A 44 7.95 8.21 11.50
N CYS A 45 6.66 8.23 11.11
CA CYS A 45 5.54 8.22 12.07
C CYS A 45 4.41 7.24 11.73
N CYS A 46 4.46 6.57 10.58
CA CYS A 46 3.38 5.71 10.10
C CYS A 46 3.85 4.32 9.65
N LEU A 47 2.98 3.34 9.87
CA LEU A 47 2.98 2.05 9.17
C LEU A 47 1.87 2.06 8.12
N GLY A 48 2.22 1.65 6.91
CA GLY A 48 1.28 1.46 5.82
C GLY A 48 1.26 0.02 5.37
N ARG A 49 0.09 -0.51 5.02
CA ARG A 49 -0.06 -1.82 4.39
C ARG A 49 -0.96 -1.71 3.18
N VAL A 50 -0.52 -2.29 2.06
CA VAL A 50 -1.36 -2.50 0.88
C VAL A 50 -1.46 -3.98 0.60
N SER A 51 -2.68 -4.52 0.54
CA SER A 51 -2.96 -5.91 0.23
C SER A 51 -3.77 -6.01 -1.06
N VAL A 52 -3.37 -6.89 -1.98
CA VAL A 52 -4.07 -7.16 -3.24
C VAL A 52 -4.37 -8.66 -3.34
N TRP A 53 -5.64 -9.00 -3.52
CA TRP A 53 -6.13 -10.38 -3.64
C TRP A 53 -6.22 -10.85 -5.09
N GLN A 54 -6.27 -12.17 -5.30
CA GLN A 54 -6.47 -12.76 -6.64
C GLN A 54 -7.80 -12.33 -7.24
N SER A 55 -8.81 -12.11 -6.39
CA SER A 55 -10.14 -11.62 -6.78
C SER A 55 -10.13 -10.22 -7.39
N GLY A 56 -9.01 -9.48 -7.30
CA GLY A 56 -8.93 -8.10 -7.72
C GLY A 56 -9.38 -7.11 -6.64
N LEU A 57 -9.60 -7.54 -5.41
CA LEU A 57 -9.77 -6.61 -4.29
C LEU A 57 -8.41 -6.03 -3.87
N MET A 58 -8.43 -4.80 -3.37
CA MET A 58 -7.28 -4.13 -2.78
C MET A 58 -7.68 -3.34 -1.54
N ASP A 59 -6.91 -3.49 -0.48
CA ASP A 59 -7.03 -2.72 0.76
C ASP A 59 -5.75 -1.92 0.98
N ALA A 60 -5.90 -0.67 1.40
CA ALA A 60 -4.81 0.20 1.81
C ALA A 60 -5.10 0.78 3.20
N GLU A 61 -4.20 0.55 4.16
CA GLU A 61 -4.37 0.97 5.55
C GLU A 61 -3.13 1.71 6.05
N ILE A 62 -3.33 2.79 6.83
CA ILE A 62 -2.26 3.52 7.51
C ILE A 62 -2.56 3.66 8.98
N LEU A 63 -1.58 3.31 9.82
CA LEU A 63 -1.59 3.46 11.26
C LEU A 63 -0.50 4.46 11.68
N HIS A 64 -0.82 5.35 12.61
CA HIS A 64 0.16 6.28 13.19
C HIS A 64 0.76 5.68 14.47
N PHE A 65 2.09 5.58 14.55
CA PHE A 65 2.78 4.88 15.65
C PHE A 65 2.43 5.42 17.03
N ALA A 66 2.52 6.74 17.23
CA ALA A 66 2.44 7.31 18.57
C ALA A 66 1.02 7.36 19.12
N SER A 67 0.02 7.44 18.24
CA SER A 67 -1.38 7.55 18.65
C SER A 67 -2.15 6.26 18.51
N GLU A 68 -1.57 5.25 17.87
CA GLU A 68 -2.21 3.98 17.47
C GLU A 68 -3.47 4.13 16.59
N ASN A 69 -3.84 5.36 16.26
CA ASN A 69 -4.96 5.69 15.41
C ASN A 69 -4.71 5.30 13.95
N ARG A 70 -5.78 4.79 13.32
CA ARG A 70 -5.85 4.59 11.89
C ARG A 70 -6.09 5.92 11.17
N LEU A 71 -5.14 6.31 10.34
CA LEU A 71 -5.21 7.53 9.53
C LEU A 71 -5.95 7.30 8.21
N LEU A 72 -5.87 6.09 7.66
CA LEU A 72 -6.49 5.73 6.40
C LEU A 72 -6.95 4.27 6.42
N PHE A 73 -8.12 4.03 5.83
CA PHE A 73 -8.54 2.72 5.36
C PHE A 73 -9.32 2.91 4.06
N GLU A 74 -8.86 2.28 2.98
CA GLU A 74 -9.53 2.30 1.69
C GLU A 74 -9.67 0.89 1.16
N HIS A 75 -10.84 0.60 0.59
CA HIS A 75 -11.16 -0.66 -0.06
C HIS A 75 -11.51 -0.39 -1.52
N HIS A 76 -10.83 -1.08 -2.44
CA HIS A 76 -10.94 -0.88 -3.87
C HIS A 76 -11.21 -2.20 -4.59
N GLN A 77 -12.11 -2.16 -5.57
CA GLN A 77 -12.28 -3.25 -6.53
C GLN A 77 -11.52 -2.90 -7.82
N LEU A 78 -10.43 -3.62 -8.08
CA LEU A 78 -9.59 -3.45 -9.25
C LEU A 78 -10.24 -4.10 -10.47
N VAL A 79 -10.44 -3.31 -11.52
CA VAL A 79 -10.98 -3.76 -12.81
C VAL A 79 -10.00 -3.41 -13.94
N GLY A 80 -9.87 -4.29 -14.93
CA GLY A 80 -9.06 -4.03 -16.14
C GLY A 80 -7.59 -3.74 -15.84
N SER A 81 -7.12 -2.54 -16.19
CA SER A 81 -5.75 -2.07 -15.92
C SER A 81 -5.81 -0.94 -14.90
N PRO A 82 -5.75 -1.25 -13.58
CA PRO A 82 -5.90 -0.25 -12.54
C PRO A 82 -4.71 0.71 -12.52
N ASP A 83 -5.00 1.99 -12.34
CA ASP A 83 -3.99 3.03 -12.09
C ASP A 83 -3.65 3.05 -10.59
N PHE A 84 -2.64 2.28 -10.20
CA PHE A 84 -2.18 2.21 -8.81
C PHE A 84 -1.62 3.54 -8.31
N ASP A 85 -1.16 4.43 -9.20
CA ASP A 85 -0.63 5.75 -8.83
C ASP A 85 -1.76 6.63 -8.32
N ALA A 86 -2.86 6.65 -9.05
CA ALA A 86 -4.06 7.36 -8.66
C ALA A 86 -4.67 6.76 -7.39
N LEU A 87 -4.79 5.44 -7.32
CA LEU A 87 -5.40 4.74 -6.18
C LEU A 87 -4.62 4.95 -4.88
N LEU A 88 -3.27 4.95 -4.93
CA LEU A 88 -2.43 5.08 -3.73
C LEU A 88 -1.88 6.50 -3.51
N LYS A 89 -2.35 7.48 -4.28
CA LYS A 89 -1.92 8.88 -4.15
C LYS A 89 -2.15 9.43 -2.75
N GLN A 90 -3.35 9.23 -2.20
CA GLN A 90 -3.69 9.68 -0.86
C GLN A 90 -2.90 8.91 0.20
N PHE A 91 -2.79 7.59 0.02
CA PHE A 91 -1.99 6.73 0.89
C PHE A 91 -0.56 7.26 1.06
N PHE A 92 0.18 7.47 -0.03
CA PHE A 92 1.56 7.96 0.08
C PHE A 92 1.65 9.38 0.63
N LYS A 93 0.69 10.26 0.30
CA LYS A 93 0.66 11.62 0.87
C LYS A 93 0.49 11.60 2.39
N ILE A 94 -0.34 10.69 2.92
CA ILE A 94 -0.51 10.50 4.36
C ILE A 94 0.74 9.86 4.97
N MET A 95 1.35 8.86 4.32
CA MET A 95 2.61 8.26 4.78
C MET A 95 3.74 9.29 4.93
N VAL A 96 3.84 10.27 4.02
CA VAL A 96 4.83 11.36 4.12
C VAL A 96 4.49 12.38 5.21
N THR A 97 3.21 12.70 5.40
CA THR A 97 2.81 13.83 6.27
C THR A 97 2.41 13.44 7.69
N GLY A 98 2.09 12.16 7.92
CA GLY A 98 1.58 11.67 9.19
C GLY A 98 0.20 12.20 9.58
N LYS A 99 -0.56 12.78 8.63
CA LYS A 99 -1.82 13.48 8.91
C LYS A 99 -2.93 12.98 8.01
N ARG A 100 -4.11 12.74 8.60
CA ARG A 100 -5.33 12.51 7.84
C ARG A 100 -5.67 13.78 7.05
N ILE A 101 -5.89 13.62 5.76
CA ILE A 101 -6.30 14.70 4.87
C ILE A 101 -7.80 14.54 4.70
N GLY A 102 -8.55 15.49 5.24
CA GLY A 102 -10.02 15.54 5.17
C GLY A 102 -10.52 16.03 3.82
#